data_AF-R9JP57-F1
#
_entry.id   AF-R9JP57-F1
#
_cell.length_a   1.000
_cell.length_b   1.000
_cell.length_c   1.000
_cell.angle_alpha   90.00
_cell.angle_beta   90.00
_cell.angle_gamma   90.00
#
_symmetry.space_group_name_H-M   'P 1'
#
loop_
_entity.id
_entity.type
_entity.pdbx_description
1 polymer ?
#
loop_
_entity_poly.entity_id
_entity_poly.type
_entity_poly.pdbx_seq_one_letter_code
_entity_poly.pdbx_strand_id
1 'polypeptide(L)'
;MRKIFQEEFYKIASRKLVWIGLFCLLVFVRYRLAMLEDEYAMTIGGETIWGKEAIVRDQELAAQYAGPLTEEKVQNIYEQYGFFYRNRKTGEQNGNYCSRFITERMTNSRQLDEPALEDIQFYQGADWENNAGPLLEDGLRFDYVYGWEDLAETYGIMVVLGLSVIFIIGLSSVFSEEYSLKTADILLTTRRGKGSGIWIKAAAAFGFIVTVFLAVTFYVWAIYLKVFGTQGLDASAVMIRWGSSFGYCPDTVGGFLLFQFWLGLAGTILLTAIVLAASALCKNAFLAVVLSLVLYLIPVVWLKILGPMRILGHL
;
A
#
# COMPACT_ATOMS: atom_id res chain seq x y z
N MET A 1 -23.29 25.63 -17.21
CA MET A 1 -22.47 24.42 -17.00
C MET A 1 -22.09 24.26 -15.53
N ARG A 2 -21.52 25.29 -14.88
CA ARG A 2 -21.13 25.27 -13.45
C ARG A 2 -22.23 24.80 -12.48
N LYS A 3 -23.45 25.32 -12.58
CA LYS A 3 -24.57 24.95 -11.68
C LYS A 3 -24.95 23.47 -11.77
N ILE A 4 -24.99 22.91 -12.97
CA ILE A 4 -25.31 21.49 -13.21
C ILE A 4 -24.17 20.60 -12.69
N PHE A 5 -22.93 20.99 -12.93
CA PHE A 5 -21.78 20.28 -12.36
C PHE A 5 -21.84 20.23 -10.82
N GLN A 6 -22.17 21.36 -10.18
CA GLN A 6 -22.32 21.44 -8.72
C GLN A 6 -23.45 20.54 -8.22
N GLU A 7 -24.59 20.49 -8.92
CA GLU A 7 -25.72 19.62 -8.58
C GLU A 7 -25.34 18.13 -8.71
N GLU A 8 -24.68 17.73 -9.79
CA GLU A 8 -24.23 16.34 -9.98
C GLU A 8 -23.15 15.94 -8.97
N PHE A 9 -22.19 16.83 -8.70
CA PHE A 9 -21.18 16.61 -7.66
C PHE A 9 -21.82 16.48 -6.28
N TYR A 10 -22.78 17.35 -5.95
CA TYR A 10 -23.51 17.30 -4.69
C TYR A 10 -24.31 16.00 -4.53
N LYS A 11 -24.95 15.50 -5.60
CA LYS A 11 -25.65 14.21 -5.56
C LYS A 11 -24.70 13.08 -5.18
N ILE A 12 -23.53 12.99 -5.81
CA ILE A 12 -22.53 11.96 -5.49
C ILE A 12 -22.04 12.13 -4.05
N ALA A 13 -21.70 13.37 -3.66
CA ALA A 13 -21.24 13.70 -2.32
C ALA A 13 -22.33 13.55 -1.24
N SER A 14 -23.61 13.50 -1.57
CA SER A 14 -24.68 13.30 -0.57
C SER A 14 -24.90 11.84 -0.18
N ARG A 15 -24.22 10.90 -0.84
CA ARG A 15 -24.37 9.45 -0.60
C ARG A 15 -23.75 9.06 0.73
N LYS A 16 -24.60 8.90 1.76
CA LYS A 16 -24.17 8.55 3.13
C LYS A 16 -23.30 7.29 3.20
N LEU A 17 -23.57 6.28 2.38
CA LEU A 17 -22.79 5.03 2.36
C LEU A 17 -21.32 5.26 2.02
N VAL A 18 -21.01 6.22 1.13
CA VAL A 18 -19.63 6.56 0.76
C VAL A 18 -18.89 7.11 1.98
N TRP A 19 -19.51 8.04 2.72
CA TRP A 19 -18.90 8.63 3.91
C TRP A 19 -18.80 7.69 5.10
N ILE A 20 -19.79 6.79 5.29
CA ILE A 20 -19.72 5.75 6.31
C ILE A 20 -18.58 4.80 5.99
N GLY A 21 -18.48 4.32 4.74
CA GLY A 21 -17.38 3.46 4.30
C GLY A 21 -16.02 4.14 4.46
N LEU A 22 -15.92 5.42 4.10
CA LEU A 22 -14.72 6.22 4.25
C LEU A 22 -14.32 6.37 5.72
N PHE A 23 -15.28 6.72 6.60
CA PHE A 23 -15.04 6.84 8.03
C PHE A 23 -14.54 5.51 8.62
N CYS A 24 -15.19 4.39 8.31
CA CYS A 24 -14.75 3.07 8.75
C CYS A 24 -13.34 2.73 8.27
N LEU A 25 -13.00 3.03 7.01
CA LEU A 25 -11.67 2.81 6.46
C LEU A 25 -10.61 3.64 7.20
N LEU A 26 -10.86 4.93 7.41
CA LEU A 26 -9.91 5.82 8.09
C LEU A 26 -9.71 5.47 9.57
N VAL A 27 -10.79 5.09 10.27
CA VAL A 27 -10.72 4.60 11.65
C VAL A 27 -9.92 3.30 11.71
N PHE A 28 -10.17 2.37 10.79
CA PHE A 28 -9.45 1.11 10.72
C PHE A 28 -7.95 1.32 10.48
N VAL A 29 -7.58 2.15 9.50
CA VAL A 29 -6.17 2.46 9.21
C VAL A 29 -5.50 3.13 10.41
N ARG A 30 -6.17 4.08 11.07
CA ARG A 30 -5.64 4.75 12.27
C ARG A 30 -5.46 3.79 13.44
N TYR A 31 -6.43 2.89 13.66
CA TYR A 31 -6.39 1.87 14.70
C TYR A 31 -5.24 0.88 14.46
N ARG A 32 -5.10 0.40 13.22
CA ARG A 32 -4.00 -0.49 12.81
C ARG A 32 -2.63 0.17 12.99
N LEU A 33 -2.51 1.46 12.65
CA LEU A 33 -1.28 2.21 12.93
C LEU A 33 -1.02 2.38 14.44
N ALA A 34 -2.07 2.59 15.25
CA ALA A 34 -1.91 2.66 16.72
C ALA A 34 -1.41 1.32 17.28
N MET A 35 -2.02 0.21 16.85
CA MET A 35 -1.58 -1.13 17.24
C MET A 35 -0.13 -1.40 16.82
N LEU A 36 0.24 -1.02 15.60
CA LEU A 36 1.63 -1.15 15.13
C LEU A 36 2.61 -0.34 15.98
N GLU A 37 2.25 0.89 16.35
CA GLU A 37 3.05 1.74 17.24
C GLU A 37 3.20 1.08 18.61
N ASP A 38 2.09 0.67 19.24
CA ASP A 38 2.08 0.08 20.59
C ASP A 38 2.80 -1.28 20.67
N GLU A 39 2.68 -2.11 19.64
CA GLU A 39 3.32 -3.44 19.57
C GLU A 39 4.78 -3.38 19.09
N TYR A 40 5.25 -2.23 18.59
CA TYR A 40 6.64 -2.08 18.17
C TYR A 40 7.57 -2.27 19.36
N ALA A 41 8.58 -3.14 19.20
CA ALA A 41 9.49 -3.49 20.27
C ALA A 41 10.90 -3.74 19.74
N MET A 42 11.88 -3.37 20.55
CA MET A 42 13.27 -3.76 20.35
C MET A 42 13.86 -4.23 21.67
N THR A 43 14.84 -5.12 21.61
CA THR A 43 15.51 -5.67 22.79
C THR A 43 17.02 -5.60 22.60
N ILE A 44 17.71 -4.97 23.55
CA ILE A 44 19.18 -4.91 23.58
C ILE A 44 19.63 -5.32 24.98
N GLY A 45 20.52 -6.30 25.07
CA GLY A 45 21.09 -6.72 26.36
C GLY A 45 20.07 -7.27 27.36
N GLY A 46 18.97 -7.86 26.87
CA GLY A 46 17.89 -8.41 27.69
C GLY A 46 16.83 -7.40 28.17
N GLU A 47 17.00 -6.11 27.87
CA GLU A 47 15.99 -5.08 28.16
C GLU A 47 15.14 -4.81 26.93
N THR A 48 13.83 -4.99 27.04
CA THR A 48 12.86 -4.70 25.98
C THR A 48 12.18 -3.36 26.21
N ILE A 49 12.29 -2.47 25.22
CA ILE A 49 11.51 -1.23 25.16
C ILE A 49 10.42 -1.35 24.10
N TRP A 50 9.33 -0.62 24.30
CA TRP A 50 8.10 -0.73 23.50
C TRP A 50 7.64 0.62 22.99
N GLY A 51 6.73 0.59 22.03
CA GLY A 51 6.00 1.77 21.62
C GLY A 51 6.86 2.75 20.81
N LYS A 52 6.47 4.02 20.93
CA LYS A 52 7.18 5.14 20.31
C LYS A 52 8.64 5.27 20.74
N GLU A 53 8.97 4.91 21.99
CA GLU A 53 10.35 4.95 22.48
C GLU A 53 11.25 3.98 21.72
N ALA A 54 10.75 2.76 21.48
CA ALA A 54 11.44 1.77 20.67
C ALA A 54 11.65 2.24 19.22
N ILE A 55 10.64 2.89 18.62
CA ILE A 55 10.76 3.46 17.26
C ILE A 55 11.87 4.52 17.21
N VAL A 56 11.84 5.49 18.13
CA VAL A 56 12.86 6.57 18.18
C VAL A 56 14.25 5.99 18.41
N ARG A 57 14.37 5.00 19.28
CA ARG A 57 15.65 4.36 19.55
C ARG A 57 16.19 3.62 18.33
N ASP A 58 15.36 2.85 17.62
CA ASP A 58 15.76 2.19 16.38
C ASP A 58 16.15 3.19 15.27
N GLN A 59 15.48 4.34 15.21
CA GLN A 59 15.84 5.43 14.30
C GLN A 59 17.23 5.98 14.58
N GLU A 60 17.55 6.24 15.86
CA GLU A 60 18.89 6.69 16.29
C GLU A 60 19.97 5.65 16.00
N LEU A 61 19.67 4.36 16.18
CA LEU A 61 20.59 3.27 15.87
C LEU A 61 20.83 3.16 14.37
N ALA A 62 19.75 3.15 13.57
CA ALA A 62 19.84 3.08 12.12
C ALA A 62 20.58 4.27 11.50
N ALA A 63 20.41 5.48 12.08
CA ALA A 63 21.09 6.69 11.63
C ALA A 63 22.62 6.57 11.71
N GLN A 64 23.16 5.82 12.69
CA GLN A 64 24.61 5.59 12.81
C GLN A 64 25.18 4.76 11.65
N TYR A 65 24.35 3.93 11.03
CA TYR A 65 24.74 3.07 9.92
C TYR A 65 24.24 3.58 8.56
N ALA A 66 23.63 4.76 8.52
CA ALA A 66 23.01 5.30 7.31
C ALA A 66 24.02 5.45 6.15
N GLY A 67 23.53 5.34 4.92
CA GLY A 67 24.35 5.42 3.71
C GLY A 67 24.69 4.06 3.11
N PRO A 68 25.69 3.97 2.21
CA PRO A 68 26.05 2.71 1.56
C PRO A 68 26.32 1.60 2.56
N LEU A 69 25.75 0.43 2.33
CA LEU A 69 25.94 -0.76 3.14
C LEU A 69 27.26 -1.44 2.75
N THR A 70 28.09 -1.74 3.74
CA THR A 70 29.40 -2.38 3.56
C THR A 70 29.51 -3.61 4.44
N GLU A 71 30.41 -4.53 4.11
CA GLU A 71 30.69 -5.70 4.96
C GLU A 71 31.11 -5.28 6.37
N GLU A 72 31.91 -4.21 6.49
CA GLU A 72 32.31 -3.64 7.77
C GLU A 72 31.11 -3.21 8.62
N LYS A 73 30.11 -2.53 8.02
CA LYS A 73 28.87 -2.16 8.73
C LYS A 73 28.09 -3.40 9.15
N VAL A 74 28.00 -4.41 8.29
CA VAL A 74 27.31 -5.66 8.59
C VAL A 74 27.97 -6.37 9.79
N GLN A 75 29.30 -6.48 9.77
CA GLN A 75 30.04 -7.08 10.88
C GLN A 75 29.91 -6.25 12.16
N ASN A 76 30.02 -4.92 12.08
CA ASN A 76 29.92 -4.06 13.25
C ASN A 76 28.55 -4.16 13.94
N ILE A 77 27.46 -4.16 13.17
CA ILE A 77 26.11 -4.33 13.72
C ILE A 77 25.97 -5.73 14.36
N TYR A 78 26.52 -6.77 13.74
CA TYR A 78 26.49 -8.13 14.31
C TYR A 78 27.31 -8.22 15.61
N GLU A 79 28.52 -7.66 15.64
CA GLU A 79 29.37 -7.64 16.83
C GLU A 79 28.71 -6.88 18.00
N GLN A 80 28.00 -5.79 17.69
CA GLN A 80 27.40 -4.94 18.71
C GLN A 80 26.05 -5.46 19.22
N TYR A 81 25.23 -6.07 18.36
CA TYR A 81 23.84 -6.42 18.70
C TYR A 81 23.50 -7.90 18.53
N GLY A 82 24.37 -8.70 17.91
CA GLY A 82 24.12 -10.09 17.57
C GLY A 82 23.01 -10.27 16.52
N PHE A 83 22.50 -11.49 16.41
CA PHE A 83 21.34 -11.77 15.57
C PHE A 83 20.03 -11.41 16.27
N PHE A 84 19.03 -11.07 15.44
CA PHE A 84 17.66 -10.95 15.86
C PHE A 84 17.02 -12.33 16.00
N TYR A 85 16.45 -12.63 17.16
CA TYR A 85 15.70 -13.87 17.37
C TYR A 85 14.60 -13.67 18.39
N ARG A 86 13.60 -14.56 18.34
CA ARG A 86 12.53 -14.64 19.34
C ARG A 86 12.24 -16.10 19.63
N ASN A 87 12.61 -16.55 20.82
CA ASN A 87 12.34 -17.89 21.31
C ASN A 87 10.93 -17.93 21.93
N ARG A 88 9.99 -18.58 21.25
CA ARG A 88 8.60 -18.70 21.71
C ARG A 88 8.44 -19.55 22.98
N LYS A 89 9.39 -20.45 23.27
CA LYS A 89 9.33 -21.36 24.44
C LYS A 89 9.83 -20.68 25.71
N THR A 90 10.92 -19.93 25.62
CA THR A 90 11.51 -19.23 26.78
C THR A 90 11.00 -17.80 26.93
N GLY A 91 10.39 -17.23 25.89
CA GLY A 91 10.01 -15.81 25.83
C GLY A 91 11.20 -14.88 25.58
N GLU A 92 12.40 -15.44 25.43
CA GLU A 92 13.62 -14.68 25.19
C GLU A 92 13.60 -14.09 23.78
N GLN A 93 14.01 -12.84 23.66
CA GLN A 93 14.14 -12.16 22.39
C GLN A 93 15.34 -11.23 22.43
N ASN A 94 15.97 -11.04 21.29
CA ASN A 94 17.04 -10.08 21.12
C ASN A 94 16.91 -9.43 19.75
N GLY A 95 17.31 -8.18 19.67
CA GLY A 95 17.53 -7.47 18.44
C GLY A 95 16.72 -6.19 18.30
N ASN A 96 17.18 -5.40 17.35
CA ASN A 96 16.71 -4.08 17.01
C ASN A 96 16.51 -4.02 15.49
N TYR A 97 16.13 -2.87 14.94
CA TYR A 97 15.90 -2.74 13.51
C TYR A 97 17.12 -3.15 12.65
N CYS A 98 18.33 -2.75 13.06
CA CYS A 98 19.57 -3.04 12.34
C CYS A 98 19.92 -4.53 12.38
N SER A 99 19.91 -5.16 13.56
CA SER A 99 20.21 -6.58 13.67
C SER A 99 19.14 -7.45 13.02
N ARG A 100 17.87 -7.00 13.03
CA ARG A 100 16.80 -7.64 12.27
C ARG A 100 17.05 -7.59 10.77
N PHE A 101 17.43 -6.44 10.23
CA PHE A 101 17.78 -6.33 8.82
C PHE A 101 18.90 -7.29 8.44
N ILE A 102 20.00 -7.34 9.21
CA ILE A 102 21.11 -8.25 8.92
C ILE A 102 20.69 -9.70 9.03
N THR A 103 19.99 -10.06 10.10
CA THR A 103 19.55 -11.44 10.30
C THR A 103 18.65 -11.87 9.14
N GLU A 104 17.71 -11.03 8.74
CA GLU A 104 16.78 -11.39 7.67
C GLU A 104 17.36 -11.32 6.25
N ARG A 105 18.40 -10.51 6.01
CA ARG A 105 18.93 -10.25 4.65
C ARG A 105 20.28 -10.89 4.38
N MET A 106 21.07 -11.15 5.42
CA MET A 106 22.45 -11.65 5.30
C MET A 106 22.62 -13.09 5.78
N THR A 107 21.58 -13.70 6.35
CA THR A 107 21.66 -15.05 6.93
C THR A 107 20.56 -15.97 6.41
N ASN A 108 20.73 -17.26 6.64
CA ASN A 108 19.74 -18.30 6.34
C ASN A 108 18.45 -18.24 7.18
N SER A 109 18.27 -17.28 8.09
CA SER A 109 17.13 -17.22 9.02
C SER A 109 15.75 -17.35 8.35
N ARG A 110 15.58 -16.83 7.14
CA ARG A 110 14.33 -16.90 6.37
C ARG A 110 14.03 -18.28 5.76
N GLN A 111 15.04 -19.15 5.70
CA GLN A 111 14.91 -20.53 5.20
C GLN A 111 14.59 -21.51 6.33
N LEU A 112 14.73 -21.08 7.58
CA LEU A 112 14.51 -21.89 8.77
C LEU A 112 13.08 -21.73 9.28
N ASP A 113 12.47 -22.84 9.70
CA ASP A 113 11.19 -22.82 10.41
C ASP A 113 11.45 -22.70 11.90
N GLU A 114 11.00 -21.59 12.51
CA GLU A 114 11.31 -21.20 13.89
C GLU A 114 12.82 -21.25 14.25
N PRO A 115 13.66 -20.38 13.64
CA PRO A 115 15.12 -20.43 13.81
C PRO A 115 15.55 -20.32 15.27
N ALA A 116 16.30 -21.32 15.77
CA ALA A 116 17.08 -21.18 16.98
C ALA A 116 18.34 -20.34 16.69
N LEU A 117 18.85 -19.63 17.70
CA LEU A 117 20.02 -18.76 17.54
C LEU A 117 21.24 -19.50 16.96
N GLU A 118 21.43 -20.76 17.35
CA GLU A 118 22.54 -21.62 16.93
C GLU A 118 22.48 -22.01 15.44
N ASP A 119 21.28 -22.00 14.84
CA ASP A 119 21.05 -22.37 13.44
C ASP A 119 21.24 -21.19 12.48
N ILE A 120 21.21 -19.97 13.01
CA ILE A 120 21.34 -18.74 12.21
C ILE A 120 22.80 -18.55 11.82
N GLN A 121 23.06 -18.60 10.52
CA GLN A 121 24.39 -18.44 9.95
C GLN A 121 24.36 -17.51 8.75
N PHE A 122 25.40 -16.66 8.65
CA PHE A 122 25.61 -15.85 7.46
C PHE A 122 25.66 -16.73 6.21
N TYR A 123 25.09 -16.22 5.13
CA TYR A 123 25.17 -16.89 3.84
C TYR A 123 26.62 -17.05 3.39
N GLN A 124 26.90 -18.18 2.73
CA GLN A 124 28.23 -18.49 2.18
C GLN A 124 28.08 -19.07 0.77
N GLY A 125 29.14 -18.93 -0.05
CA GLY A 125 29.18 -19.48 -1.41
C GLY A 125 28.00 -19.02 -2.26
N ALA A 126 27.32 -19.97 -2.91
CA ALA A 126 26.20 -19.67 -3.82
C ALA A 126 25.03 -18.96 -3.11
N ASP A 127 24.78 -19.22 -1.83
CA ASP A 127 23.70 -18.53 -1.11
C ASP A 127 24.04 -17.06 -0.86
N TRP A 128 25.32 -16.74 -0.67
CA TRP A 128 25.75 -15.34 -0.55
C TRP A 128 25.53 -14.60 -1.87
N GLU A 129 26.04 -15.15 -2.97
CA GLU A 129 25.97 -14.55 -4.31
C GLU A 129 24.52 -14.31 -4.76
N ASN A 130 23.59 -15.19 -4.40
CA ASN A 130 22.19 -15.08 -4.81
C ASN A 130 21.32 -14.20 -3.91
N ASN A 131 21.76 -13.88 -2.69
CA ASN A 131 20.91 -13.19 -1.70
C ASN A 131 21.55 -11.91 -1.14
N ALA A 132 22.72 -12.03 -0.52
CA ALA A 132 23.33 -10.95 0.26
C ALA A 132 24.33 -10.13 -0.56
N GLY A 133 25.17 -10.80 -1.35
CA GLY A 133 26.20 -10.17 -2.19
C GLY A 133 25.69 -8.99 -3.03
N PRO A 134 24.59 -9.15 -3.80
CA PRO A 134 24.05 -8.07 -4.61
C PRO A 134 23.67 -6.81 -3.81
N LEU A 135 23.26 -6.96 -2.55
CA LEU A 135 22.90 -5.82 -1.70
C LEU A 135 24.12 -4.95 -1.39
N LEU A 136 25.32 -5.53 -1.31
CA LEU A 136 26.56 -4.78 -1.08
C LEU A 136 27.15 -4.28 -2.39
N GLU A 137 27.15 -5.11 -3.43
CA GLU A 137 27.71 -4.78 -4.75
C GLU A 137 26.96 -3.65 -5.45
N ASP A 138 25.61 -3.66 -5.37
CA ASP A 138 24.76 -2.61 -5.95
C ASP A 138 24.76 -1.32 -5.12
N GLY A 139 25.51 -1.28 -4.01
CA GLY A 139 25.65 -0.10 -3.17
C GLY A 139 24.36 0.29 -2.45
N LEU A 140 23.62 -0.69 -1.90
CA LEU A 140 22.39 -0.45 -1.15
C LEU A 140 22.60 0.64 -0.10
N ARG A 141 21.75 1.66 -0.12
CA ARG A 141 21.76 2.74 0.85
C ARG A 141 20.87 2.36 2.03
N PHE A 142 21.51 1.96 3.13
CA PHE A 142 20.86 1.53 4.36
C PHE A 142 20.36 2.73 5.17
N ASP A 143 19.16 2.62 5.75
CA ASP A 143 18.59 3.53 6.76
C ASP A 143 17.31 2.89 7.36
N TYR A 144 16.63 3.58 8.28
CA TYR A 144 15.36 3.13 8.87
C TYR A 144 14.19 3.20 7.88
N VAL A 145 13.74 2.06 7.34
CA VAL A 145 12.60 2.01 6.38
C VAL A 145 11.31 1.37 6.91
N TYR A 146 11.28 0.91 8.16
CA TYR A 146 10.16 0.10 8.70
C TYR A 146 8.79 0.78 8.52
N GLY A 147 8.68 2.06 8.91
CA GLY A 147 7.43 2.81 8.78
C GLY A 147 6.98 2.99 7.32
N TRP A 148 7.93 3.12 6.39
CA TRP A 148 7.64 3.25 4.96
C TRP A 148 7.26 1.93 4.32
N GLU A 149 7.88 0.83 4.74
CA GLU A 149 7.48 -0.52 4.33
C GLU A 149 6.04 -0.80 4.76
N ASP A 150 5.69 -0.47 6.01
CA ASP A 150 4.33 -0.65 6.50
C ASP A 150 3.32 0.27 5.80
N LEU A 151 3.72 1.52 5.50
CA LEU A 151 2.90 2.44 4.71
C LEU A 151 2.64 1.87 3.32
N ALA A 152 3.68 1.38 2.63
CA ALA A 152 3.58 0.82 1.29
C ALA A 152 2.57 -0.35 1.25
N GLU A 153 2.66 -1.25 2.23
CA GLU A 153 1.74 -2.38 2.38
C GLU A 153 0.30 -1.92 2.65
N THR A 154 0.12 -1.08 3.68
CA THR A 154 -1.18 -0.60 4.13
C THR A 154 -1.87 0.22 3.05
N TYR A 155 -1.13 1.10 2.39
CA TYR A 155 -1.65 1.97 1.35
C TYR A 155 -2.08 1.14 0.13
N GLY A 156 -1.25 0.21 -0.32
CA GLY A 156 -1.54 -0.64 -1.48
C GLY A 156 -2.71 -1.59 -1.26
N ILE A 157 -2.67 -2.37 -0.17
CA ILE A 157 -3.68 -3.40 0.09
C ILE A 157 -4.93 -2.80 0.72
N MET A 158 -4.80 -2.04 1.80
CA MET A 158 -5.97 -1.67 2.59
C MET A 158 -6.63 -0.41 2.03
N VAL A 159 -5.85 0.65 1.79
CA VAL A 159 -6.40 1.95 1.38
C VAL A 159 -6.91 1.91 -0.06
N VAL A 160 -6.09 1.50 -1.02
CA VAL A 160 -6.48 1.50 -2.45
C VAL A 160 -7.61 0.51 -2.74
N LEU A 161 -7.57 -0.72 -2.19
CA LEU A 161 -8.69 -1.67 -2.36
C LEU A 161 -9.96 -1.17 -1.66
N GLY A 162 -9.84 -0.66 -0.43
CA GLY A 162 -10.96 -0.12 0.32
C GLY A 162 -11.65 1.04 -0.41
N LEU A 163 -10.86 1.98 -0.93
CA LEU A 163 -11.37 3.07 -1.78
C LEU A 163 -12.02 2.55 -3.06
N SER A 164 -11.43 1.52 -3.69
CA SER A 164 -11.99 0.93 -4.91
C SER A 164 -13.40 0.38 -4.67
N VAL A 165 -13.63 -0.33 -3.56
CA VAL A 165 -14.96 -0.83 -3.17
C VAL A 165 -15.93 0.31 -2.90
N ILE A 166 -15.50 1.33 -2.14
CA ILE A 166 -16.32 2.51 -1.84
C ILE A 166 -16.73 3.25 -3.13
N PHE A 167 -15.80 3.40 -4.08
CA PHE A 167 -16.07 4.05 -5.36
C PHE A 167 -16.99 3.22 -6.25
N ILE A 168 -16.82 1.90 -6.32
CA ILE A 168 -17.75 1.02 -7.05
C ILE A 168 -19.19 1.21 -6.54
N ILE A 169 -19.38 1.18 -5.22
CA ILE A 169 -20.70 1.34 -4.60
C ILE A 169 -21.25 2.75 -4.88
N GLY A 170 -20.46 3.80 -4.64
CA GLY A 170 -20.90 5.19 -4.78
C GLY A 170 -21.22 5.62 -6.21
N LEU A 171 -20.53 5.05 -7.21
CA LEU A 171 -20.63 5.47 -8.61
C LEU A 171 -21.54 4.57 -9.45
N SER A 172 -21.76 3.32 -9.04
CA SER A 172 -22.65 2.37 -9.73
C SER A 172 -24.06 2.93 -9.99
N SER A 173 -24.52 3.81 -9.11
CA SER A 173 -25.80 4.50 -9.13
C SER A 173 -25.86 5.77 -9.99
N VAL A 174 -24.74 6.26 -10.54
CA VAL A 174 -24.68 7.57 -11.23
C VAL A 174 -25.55 7.63 -12.50
N PHE A 175 -25.60 6.55 -13.28
CA PHE A 175 -26.46 6.44 -14.46
C PHE A 175 -27.62 5.47 -14.25
N SER A 176 -27.40 4.37 -13.53
CA SER A 176 -28.41 3.33 -13.32
C SER A 176 -29.64 3.79 -12.53
N GLU A 177 -29.51 4.77 -11.62
CA GLU A 177 -30.67 5.34 -10.90
C GLU A 177 -31.64 6.05 -11.85
N GLU A 178 -31.15 6.72 -12.89
CA GLU A 178 -32.02 7.44 -13.85
C GLU A 178 -32.83 6.50 -14.75
N TYR A 179 -32.25 5.34 -15.07
CA TYR A 179 -32.98 4.27 -15.74
C TYR A 179 -34.03 3.65 -14.82
N SER A 180 -33.70 3.46 -13.54
CA SER A 180 -34.64 2.90 -12.55
C SER A 180 -35.80 3.85 -12.20
N LEU A 181 -35.54 5.17 -12.16
CA LEU A 181 -36.51 6.22 -11.85
C LEU A 181 -37.29 6.70 -13.07
N LYS A 182 -37.03 6.15 -14.27
CA LYS A 182 -37.60 6.56 -15.58
C LYS A 182 -37.39 8.05 -15.93
N THR A 183 -36.47 8.73 -15.25
CA THR A 183 -36.17 10.14 -15.49
C THR A 183 -35.34 10.35 -16.77
N ALA A 184 -34.78 9.27 -17.32
CA ALA A 184 -34.05 9.27 -18.58
C ALA A 184 -34.87 9.85 -19.75
N ASP A 185 -36.17 9.56 -19.81
CA ASP A 185 -37.06 10.04 -20.88
C ASP A 185 -37.34 11.56 -20.78
N ILE A 186 -37.33 12.12 -19.57
CA ILE A 186 -37.49 13.57 -19.33
C ILE A 186 -36.22 14.32 -19.79
N LEU A 187 -35.04 13.74 -19.55
CA LEU A 187 -33.74 14.29 -19.96
C LEU A 187 -33.54 14.27 -21.48
N LEU A 188 -34.23 13.37 -22.20
CA LEU A 188 -34.21 13.29 -23.66
C LEU A 188 -35.05 14.41 -24.34
N THR A 189 -35.97 15.05 -23.62
CA THR A 189 -36.80 16.14 -24.15
C THR A 189 -36.22 17.54 -23.92
N THR A 190 -35.10 17.66 -23.19
CA THR A 190 -34.52 18.94 -22.83
C THR A 190 -33.57 19.47 -23.90
N ARG A 191 -33.50 20.81 -24.04
CA ARG A 191 -32.78 21.56 -25.10
C ARG A 191 -31.25 21.31 -25.19
N ARG A 192 -30.67 20.48 -24.33
CA ARG A 192 -29.26 20.05 -24.38
C ARG A 192 -29.21 18.57 -24.71
N GLY A 193 -28.65 18.24 -25.88
CA GLY A 193 -28.61 16.86 -26.37
C GLY A 193 -27.90 15.86 -25.45
N LYS A 194 -28.15 14.57 -25.74
CA LYS A 194 -27.70 13.35 -25.02
C LYS A 194 -26.24 13.39 -24.55
N GLY A 195 -25.32 13.97 -25.33
CA GLY A 195 -23.88 14.00 -25.01
C GLY A 195 -23.46 14.99 -23.91
N SER A 196 -24.07 16.18 -23.83
CA SER A 196 -23.59 17.23 -22.91
C SER A 196 -23.85 16.88 -21.44
N GLY A 197 -24.92 16.15 -21.14
CA GLY A 197 -25.23 15.70 -19.77
C GLY A 197 -24.29 14.59 -19.30
N ILE A 198 -23.96 13.64 -20.18
CA ILE A 198 -23.05 12.52 -19.88
C ILE A 198 -21.66 13.04 -19.50
N TRP A 199 -21.12 14.00 -20.26
CA TRP A 199 -19.80 14.57 -19.98
C TRP A 199 -19.74 15.33 -18.65
N ILE A 200 -20.79 16.08 -18.29
CA ILE A 200 -20.81 16.81 -17.01
C ILE A 200 -20.86 15.83 -15.83
N LYS A 201 -21.62 14.74 -15.94
CA LYS A 201 -21.68 13.68 -14.93
C LYS A 201 -20.37 12.93 -14.77
N ALA A 202 -19.76 12.54 -15.89
CA ALA A 202 -18.45 11.92 -15.88
C ALA A 202 -17.43 12.84 -15.21
N ALA A 203 -17.38 14.11 -15.59
CA ALA A 203 -16.49 15.10 -14.97
C ALA A 203 -16.75 15.26 -13.47
N ALA A 204 -18.01 15.27 -13.03
CA ALA A 204 -18.35 15.36 -11.60
C ALA A 204 -17.90 14.11 -10.83
N ALA A 205 -18.07 12.91 -11.41
CA ALA A 205 -17.62 11.66 -10.84
C ALA A 205 -16.09 11.61 -10.70
N PHE A 206 -15.34 11.89 -11.78
CA PHE A 206 -13.88 11.95 -11.75
C PHE A 206 -13.38 12.98 -10.72
N GLY A 207 -13.96 14.19 -10.73
CA GLY A 207 -13.58 15.24 -9.79
C GLY A 207 -13.80 14.82 -8.33
N PHE A 208 -14.93 14.17 -8.03
CA PHE A 208 -15.23 13.69 -6.68
C PHE A 208 -14.23 12.63 -6.21
N ILE A 209 -13.96 11.63 -7.07
CA ILE A 209 -13.09 10.51 -6.74
C ILE A 209 -11.65 10.95 -6.56
N VAL A 210 -11.13 11.78 -7.48
CA VAL A 210 -9.78 12.33 -7.36
C VAL A 210 -9.65 13.14 -6.08
N THR A 211 -10.66 13.95 -5.73
CA THR A 211 -10.65 14.72 -4.49
C THR A 211 -10.60 13.82 -3.25
N VAL A 212 -11.44 12.79 -3.19
CA VAL A 212 -11.47 11.84 -2.06
C VAL A 212 -10.17 11.04 -1.99
N PHE A 213 -9.66 10.53 -3.12
CA PHE A 213 -8.40 9.81 -3.19
C PHE A 213 -7.25 10.66 -2.65
N LEU A 214 -7.08 11.88 -3.16
CA LEU A 214 -6.03 12.80 -2.69
C LEU A 214 -6.16 13.10 -1.20
N ALA A 215 -7.37 13.42 -0.72
CA ALA A 215 -7.58 13.72 0.69
C ALA A 215 -7.21 12.54 1.61
N VAL A 216 -7.57 11.32 1.22
CA VAL A 216 -7.25 10.10 1.97
C VAL A 216 -5.76 9.81 1.92
N THR A 217 -5.14 9.88 0.74
CA THR A 217 -3.69 9.69 0.60
C THR A 217 -2.93 10.68 1.48
N PHE A 218 -3.25 11.97 1.42
CA PHE A 218 -2.59 12.98 2.24
C PHE A 218 -2.81 12.73 3.74
N TYR A 219 -4.02 12.34 4.15
CA TYR A 219 -4.28 11.98 5.54
C TYR A 219 -3.43 10.79 5.99
N VAL A 220 -3.39 9.72 5.22
CA VAL A 220 -2.61 8.51 5.55
C VAL A 220 -1.13 8.84 5.61
N TRP A 221 -0.59 9.58 4.64
CA TRP A 221 0.82 9.99 4.66
C TRP A 221 1.12 10.89 5.87
N ALA A 222 0.23 11.81 6.22
CA ALA A 222 0.42 12.70 7.36
C ALA A 222 0.47 11.94 8.70
N ILE A 223 -0.39 10.93 8.90
CA ILE A 223 -0.34 10.14 10.14
C ILE A 223 0.92 9.28 10.23
N TYR A 224 1.42 8.74 9.11
CA TYR A 224 2.69 7.99 9.09
C TYR A 224 3.89 8.90 9.32
N LEU A 225 3.93 10.06 8.67
CA LEU A 225 4.95 11.09 8.92
C LEU A 225 4.99 11.52 10.39
N LYS A 226 3.84 11.57 11.06
CA LYS A 226 3.76 11.92 12.49
C LYS A 226 4.36 10.85 13.40
N VAL A 227 4.24 9.56 13.04
CA VAL A 227 4.72 8.44 13.86
C VAL A 227 6.19 8.14 13.56
N PHE A 228 6.56 8.04 12.29
CA PHE A 228 7.88 7.58 11.84
C PHE A 228 8.79 8.69 11.33
N GLY A 229 8.34 9.94 11.19
CA GLY A 229 9.17 11.02 10.69
C GLY A 229 9.55 10.86 9.21
N THR A 230 10.70 11.42 8.80
CA THR A 230 11.17 11.46 7.40
C THR A 230 12.39 10.59 7.13
N GLN A 231 12.95 9.93 8.15
CA GLN A 231 14.15 9.10 8.03
C GLN A 231 13.90 7.92 7.08
N GLY A 232 14.90 7.56 6.26
CA GLY A 232 14.80 6.45 5.31
C GLY A 232 14.06 6.71 4.00
N LEU A 233 13.58 7.93 3.72
CA LEU A 233 13.03 8.26 2.40
C LEU A 233 14.09 8.19 1.28
N ASP A 234 15.34 8.50 1.61
CA ASP A 234 16.48 8.41 0.68
C ASP A 234 17.13 7.02 0.66
N ALA A 235 16.66 6.08 1.49
CA ALA A 235 17.16 4.71 1.50
C ALA A 235 16.79 3.98 0.19
N SER A 236 17.50 2.90 -0.11
CA SER A 236 17.23 2.12 -1.32
C SER A 236 15.87 1.43 -1.23
N ALA A 237 15.05 1.53 -2.29
CA ALA A 237 13.71 0.96 -2.33
C ALA A 237 13.70 -0.57 -2.18
N VAL A 238 14.80 -1.26 -2.52
CA VAL A 238 14.97 -2.71 -2.32
C VAL A 238 14.87 -3.13 -0.84
N MET A 239 15.02 -2.19 0.10
CA MET A 239 14.78 -2.44 1.52
C MET A 239 13.28 -2.62 1.83
N ILE A 240 12.39 -2.08 1.00
CA ILE A 240 10.94 -2.32 1.10
C ILE A 240 10.64 -3.65 0.42
N ARG A 241 10.17 -4.63 1.20
CA ARG A 241 9.87 -5.99 0.71
C ARG A 241 8.72 -6.04 -0.31
N TRP A 242 7.94 -4.98 -0.41
CA TRP A 242 6.86 -4.78 -1.39
C TRP A 242 7.34 -4.22 -2.74
N GLY A 243 8.62 -3.85 -2.87
CA GLY A 243 9.23 -3.57 -4.18
C GLY A 243 9.12 -4.81 -5.06
N SER A 244 8.45 -4.68 -6.21
CA SER A 244 8.06 -5.82 -7.03
C SER A 244 9.28 -6.62 -7.53
N SER A 245 9.19 -7.95 -7.50
CA SER A 245 10.07 -8.84 -8.27
C SER A 245 9.81 -8.76 -9.79
N PHE A 246 8.82 -7.96 -10.20
CA PHE A 246 8.39 -7.79 -11.59
C PHE A 246 8.28 -6.30 -11.92
N GLY A 247 9.13 -5.81 -12.83
CA GLY A 247 9.04 -4.47 -13.40
C GLY A 247 9.96 -3.42 -12.77
N TYR A 248 9.73 -2.16 -13.13
CA TYR A 248 10.52 -1.01 -12.69
C TYR A 248 10.26 -0.69 -11.21
N CYS A 249 11.33 -0.64 -10.40
CA CYS A 249 11.31 -0.15 -9.03
C CYS A 249 12.22 1.09 -8.97
N PRO A 250 11.74 2.25 -8.48
CA PRO A 250 12.59 3.42 -8.28
C PRO A 250 13.74 3.14 -7.30
N ASP A 251 14.85 3.87 -7.42
CA ASP A 251 16.03 3.61 -6.59
C ASP A 251 15.80 3.92 -5.11
N THR A 252 15.00 4.94 -4.79
CA THR A 252 14.76 5.40 -3.42
C THR A 252 13.35 5.05 -2.92
N VAL A 253 13.22 4.89 -1.60
CA VAL A 253 11.93 4.69 -0.92
C VAL A 253 10.93 5.81 -1.24
N GLY A 254 11.37 7.07 -1.19
CA GLY A 254 10.52 8.21 -1.56
C GLY A 254 10.04 8.14 -3.01
N GLY A 255 10.93 7.73 -3.93
CA GLY A 255 10.59 7.48 -5.33
C GLY A 255 9.54 6.36 -5.47
N PHE A 256 9.70 5.27 -4.73
CA PHE A 256 8.76 4.16 -4.70
C PHE A 256 7.37 4.60 -4.22
N LEU A 257 7.28 5.37 -3.13
CA LEU A 257 6.00 5.87 -2.61
C LEU A 257 5.30 6.82 -3.60
N LEU A 258 6.06 7.67 -4.30
CA LEU A 258 5.52 8.52 -5.37
C LEU A 258 5.04 7.71 -6.57
N PHE A 259 5.80 6.68 -6.96
CA PHE A 259 5.40 5.77 -8.03
C PHE A 259 4.10 5.03 -7.67
N GLN A 260 4.00 4.52 -6.44
CA GLN A 260 2.79 3.89 -5.91
C GLN A 260 1.60 4.86 -5.86
N PHE A 261 1.84 6.13 -5.51
CA PHE A 261 0.82 7.19 -5.56
C PHE A 261 0.28 7.39 -6.98
N TRP A 262 1.15 7.56 -7.97
CA TRP A 262 0.74 7.78 -9.36
C TRP A 262 0.05 6.56 -9.96
N LEU A 263 0.52 5.35 -9.65
CA LEU A 263 -0.16 4.11 -10.03
C LEU A 263 -1.55 4.01 -9.39
N GLY A 264 -1.69 4.35 -8.10
CA GLY A 264 -2.97 4.39 -7.41
C GLY A 264 -3.93 5.41 -8.04
N LEU A 265 -3.44 6.59 -8.42
CA LEU A 265 -4.24 7.61 -9.09
C LEU A 265 -4.69 7.14 -10.48
N ALA A 266 -3.78 6.59 -11.28
CA ALA A 266 -4.10 6.04 -12.60
C ALA A 266 -5.13 4.90 -12.48
N GLY A 267 -4.95 4.00 -11.51
CA GLY A 267 -5.86 2.90 -11.22
C GLY A 267 -7.25 3.35 -10.81
N THR A 268 -7.36 4.38 -9.97
CA THR A 268 -8.67 4.93 -9.56
C THR A 268 -9.39 5.66 -10.70
N ILE A 269 -8.66 6.37 -11.57
CA ILE A 269 -9.22 6.96 -12.80
C ILE A 269 -9.73 5.86 -13.73
N LEU A 270 -8.94 4.81 -13.97
CA LEU A 270 -9.36 3.68 -14.80
C LEU A 270 -10.59 2.98 -14.22
N LEU A 271 -10.60 2.71 -12.92
CA LEU A 271 -11.75 2.14 -12.21
C LEU A 271 -12.99 2.99 -12.40
N THR A 272 -12.87 4.31 -12.27
CA THR A 272 -13.98 5.24 -12.49
C THR A 272 -14.58 5.07 -13.89
N ALA A 273 -13.74 5.01 -14.92
CA ALA A 273 -14.19 4.82 -16.28
C ALA A 273 -14.96 3.50 -16.45
N ILE A 274 -14.44 2.40 -15.87
CA ILE A 274 -15.08 1.08 -15.90
C ILE A 274 -16.44 1.11 -15.18
N VAL A 275 -16.50 1.69 -13.99
CA VAL A 275 -17.74 1.74 -13.19
C VAL A 275 -18.80 2.60 -13.88
N LEU A 276 -18.41 3.74 -14.48
CA LEU A 276 -19.34 4.57 -15.24
C LEU A 276 -19.83 3.85 -16.51
N ALA A 277 -18.97 3.13 -17.22
CA ALA A 277 -19.37 2.31 -18.36
C ALA A 277 -20.34 1.20 -17.96
N ALA A 278 -20.05 0.45 -16.88
CA ALA A 278 -20.95 -0.56 -16.33
C ALA A 278 -22.28 0.05 -15.88
N SER A 279 -22.26 1.20 -15.22
CA SER A 279 -23.46 1.94 -14.79
C SER A 279 -24.34 2.37 -15.98
N ALA A 280 -23.72 2.77 -17.10
CA ALA A 280 -24.45 3.15 -18.31
C ALA A 280 -25.07 1.94 -19.05
N LEU A 281 -24.47 0.75 -18.93
CA LEU A 281 -24.96 -0.48 -19.55
C LEU A 281 -26.07 -1.17 -18.73
N CYS A 282 -26.12 -0.93 -17.42
CA CYS A 282 -27.04 -1.60 -16.51
C CYS A 282 -28.33 -0.80 -16.23
N LYS A 283 -29.46 -1.50 -16.22
CA LYS A 283 -30.78 -0.92 -15.87
C LYS A 283 -31.02 -0.79 -14.36
N ASN A 284 -30.17 -1.41 -13.54
CA ASN A 284 -30.28 -1.43 -12.07
C ASN A 284 -28.88 -1.23 -11.45
N ALA A 285 -28.80 -0.40 -10.41
CA ALA A 285 -27.57 -0.13 -9.65
C ALA A 285 -26.92 -1.40 -9.09
N PHE A 286 -27.71 -2.38 -8.63
CA PHE A 286 -27.16 -3.63 -8.12
C PHE A 286 -26.35 -4.40 -9.19
N LEU A 287 -26.88 -4.50 -10.41
CA LEU A 287 -26.18 -5.15 -11.52
C LEU A 287 -24.91 -4.38 -11.92
N ALA A 288 -24.94 -3.06 -11.87
CA ALA A 288 -23.76 -2.22 -12.13
C ALA A 288 -22.64 -2.47 -11.11
N VAL A 289 -22.98 -2.63 -9.82
CA VAL A 289 -22.01 -2.99 -8.77
C VAL A 289 -21.40 -4.36 -9.07
N VAL A 290 -22.23 -5.38 -9.30
CA VAL A 290 -21.76 -6.75 -9.55
C VAL A 290 -20.83 -6.80 -10.77
N LEU A 291 -21.24 -6.18 -11.88
CA LEU A 291 -20.43 -6.15 -13.10
C LEU A 291 -19.09 -5.42 -12.87
N SER A 292 -19.10 -4.28 -12.19
CA SER A 292 -17.88 -3.52 -11.89
C SER A 292 -16.93 -4.30 -10.98
N LEU A 293 -17.47 -5.00 -9.97
CA LEU A 293 -16.67 -5.82 -9.06
C LEU A 293 -16.03 -7.00 -9.78
N VAL A 294 -16.78 -7.68 -10.66
CA VAL A 294 -16.24 -8.78 -11.48
C VAL A 294 -15.10 -8.25 -12.36
N LEU A 295 -15.32 -7.15 -13.09
CA LEU A 295 -14.28 -6.55 -13.94
C LEU A 295 -13.04 -6.12 -13.15
N TYR A 296 -13.22 -5.61 -11.93
CA TYR A 296 -12.13 -5.23 -11.05
C TYR A 296 -11.30 -6.42 -10.55
N LEU A 297 -11.93 -7.57 -10.31
CA LEU A 297 -11.26 -8.76 -9.77
C LEU A 297 -10.60 -9.63 -10.84
N ILE A 298 -10.94 -9.47 -12.13
CA ILE A 298 -10.34 -10.25 -13.24
C ILE A 298 -8.80 -10.22 -13.21
N PRO A 299 -8.11 -9.06 -13.12
CA PRO A 299 -6.65 -9.03 -13.09
C PRO A 299 -6.05 -9.77 -11.89
N VAL A 300 -6.72 -9.71 -10.73
CA VAL A 300 -6.26 -10.37 -9.50
C VAL A 300 -6.36 -11.89 -9.64
N VAL A 301 -7.49 -12.39 -10.15
CA VAL A 301 -7.69 -13.81 -10.44
C VAL A 301 -6.69 -14.29 -11.50
N TRP A 302 -6.47 -13.50 -12.54
CA TRP A 302 -5.50 -13.83 -13.58
C TRP A 302 -4.08 -13.96 -13.01
N LEU A 303 -3.60 -12.97 -12.26
CA LEU A 303 -2.23 -12.96 -11.74
C LEU A 303 -2.00 -13.96 -10.61
N LYS A 304 -2.99 -14.22 -9.74
CA LYS A 304 -2.80 -15.10 -8.56
C LYS A 304 -3.22 -16.54 -8.78
N ILE A 305 -4.16 -16.80 -9.68
CA ILE A 305 -4.72 -18.15 -9.90
C ILE A 305 -4.22 -18.67 -11.25
N LEU A 306 -4.48 -17.94 -12.34
CA LEU A 306 -4.19 -18.44 -13.69
C LEU A 306 -2.71 -18.35 -14.08
N GLY A 307 -2.00 -17.31 -13.65
CA GLY A 307 -0.57 -17.09 -13.90
C GLY A 307 0.32 -18.19 -13.30
N PRO A 308 0.18 -18.53 -12.01
CA PRO A 308 0.93 -19.62 -11.39
C PRO A 308 0.58 -21.00 -11.94
N MET A 309 -0.65 -21.18 -12.45
CA MET A 309 -1.08 -22.45 -13.07
C MET A 309 -0.46 -22.72 -14.45
N ARG A 310 0.39 -21.85 -15.01
CA ARG A 310 1.15 -22.08 -16.27
C ARG A 310 0.31 -22.68 -17.41
N ILE A 311 -0.95 -22.24 -17.58
CA ILE A 311 -1.83 -22.74 -18.66
C ILE A 311 -1.48 -22.09 -20.01
N LEU A 312 -0.81 -20.94 -20.01
CA LEU A 312 -0.31 -20.30 -21.23
C LEU A 312 1.20 -20.12 -21.09
N GLY A 313 1.92 -20.95 -21.85
CA GLY A 313 3.38 -21.01 -21.86
C GLY A 313 4.05 -19.72 -22.34
N HIS A 314 5.34 -19.64 -22.00
CA HIS A 314 6.34 -18.63 -22.36
C HIS A 314 5.92 -17.56 -23.39
N LEU A 315 5.87 -16.31 -22.92
CA LEU A 315 6.25 -15.12 -23.68
C LEU A 315 6.98 -14.15 -22.74
#